data_AF-A0A443LHN3-F1
#
_entry.id   AF-A0A443LHN3-F1
#
_cell.length_a   1.000
_cell.length_b   1.000
_cell.length_c   1.000
_cell.angle_alpha   90.00
_cell.angle_beta   90.00
_cell.angle_gamma   90.00
#
_symmetry.space_group_name_H-M   'P 1'
#
loop_
_entity.id
_entity.type
_entity.pdbx_description
1 polymer ?
#
loop_
_entity_poly.entity_id
_entity_poly.type
_entity_poly.pdbx_seq_one_letter_code
_entity_poly.pdbx_strand_id
1 'polypeptide(L)'
;MSNHADVIVVRSGADHRAPHLGTLRIGDWEIPCVTGRGGLIEPSRKREGDLCTPIGTFPLRYGFYDPAVFGDAPRGLAFPFVPKPADWLWVEDVTDPLYNRFAQDGGCGGRDNEALFDLFIPVGWNDATPVIGKGSGILIHAAREDFSGSAGCVAVARAHLMPLAERLRPGMLIDIGFADTASVPARATEPEAGGPESVTFRALHPGPRLLVTGAVHGNEPAGPAAIARAIAAFRAGALRLRRGSVTFVPVMNPLAWAQNSREGMRNLNRDLCERPVPLDNEDRLGNVICPILRAHDVLIDLHSFSAPGEAFALCGPADNDDGLEPFHRAAEEAALVRALGLPLVVHGWMAAHERALAQRRAAGGPAGLAAHGVGTTEFMRFAGGYAVTVECGQHLDPRGPEIGWQVILNGLSHLRMIDRPLPDLPMPRELEIGEAILAADDDDRMIRQFSAGEPVRRGEVIGQRADGTPITAPADGALIFAGLTAAAGTELAFLCHFANRLARAPVAGAGTGPAE
;
A
#
# COMPACT_ATOMS: atom_id res chain seq x y z
N MET A 1 -12.45 39.68 13.42
CA MET A 1 -13.15 39.17 12.22
C MET A 1 -12.16 38.23 11.55
N SER A 2 -12.45 36.93 11.54
CA SER A 2 -11.51 35.89 11.09
C SER A 2 -11.26 36.05 9.60
N ASN A 3 -10.03 36.40 9.24
CA ASN A 3 -9.57 36.54 7.85
C ASN A 3 -9.27 35.13 7.32
N HIS A 4 -10.30 34.31 7.11
CA HIS A 4 -10.15 33.08 6.34
C HIS A 4 -10.06 33.48 4.87
N ALA A 5 -8.92 33.24 4.23
CA ALA A 5 -8.83 33.31 2.79
C ALA A 5 -9.90 32.38 2.21
N ASP A 6 -10.83 32.93 1.43
CA ASP A 6 -11.89 32.13 0.81
C ASP A 6 -11.25 31.06 -0.09
N VAL A 7 -11.66 29.80 0.09
CA VAL A 7 -11.21 28.66 -0.72
C VAL A 7 -12.34 28.29 -1.67
N ILE A 8 -12.01 28.04 -2.94
CA ILE A 8 -12.94 27.40 -3.87
C ILE A 8 -12.99 25.92 -3.52
N VAL A 9 -14.16 25.39 -3.23
CA VAL A 9 -14.34 23.98 -2.90
C VAL A 9 -15.03 23.29 -4.06
N VAL A 10 -14.36 22.32 -4.69
CA VAL A 10 -14.92 21.49 -5.75
C VAL A 10 -15.14 20.07 -5.25
N ARG A 11 -16.35 19.56 -5.43
CA ARG A 11 -16.79 18.24 -4.98
C ARG A 11 -17.49 17.50 -6.09
N SER A 12 -16.95 16.35 -6.51
CA SER A 12 -17.47 15.55 -7.64
C SER A 12 -17.49 14.05 -7.30
N GLY A 13 -18.11 13.23 -8.15
CA GLY A 13 -18.09 11.76 -8.01
C GLY A 13 -19.18 11.17 -7.10
N ALA A 14 -20.24 11.92 -6.79
CA ALA A 14 -21.37 11.42 -6.01
C ALA A 14 -22.16 10.30 -6.73
N ASP A 15 -22.27 10.38 -8.06
CA ASP A 15 -22.85 9.32 -8.90
C ASP A 15 -21.74 8.60 -9.69
N HIS A 16 -21.57 7.31 -9.42
CA HIS A 16 -20.61 6.45 -10.14
C HIS A 16 -20.88 6.33 -11.65
N ARG A 17 -22.11 6.58 -12.13
CA ARG A 17 -22.46 6.57 -13.56
C ARG A 17 -22.14 7.88 -14.26
N ALA A 18 -22.04 8.95 -13.48
CA ALA A 18 -21.69 10.29 -13.95
C ALA A 18 -20.63 10.91 -13.03
N PRO A 19 -19.43 10.30 -12.92
CA PRO A 19 -18.43 10.66 -11.91
C PRO A 19 -17.80 12.04 -12.14
N HIS A 20 -18.09 12.65 -13.30
CA HIS A 20 -17.65 13.98 -13.69
C HIS A 20 -18.58 15.10 -13.19
N LEU A 21 -19.79 14.79 -12.72
CA LEU A 21 -20.72 15.79 -12.23
C LEU A 21 -20.42 16.14 -10.77
N GLY A 22 -20.33 17.43 -10.49
CA GLY A 22 -20.00 17.95 -9.17
C GLY A 22 -20.57 19.34 -8.89
N THR A 23 -20.12 19.91 -7.79
CA THR A 23 -20.44 21.26 -7.34
C THR A 23 -19.15 22.04 -7.09
N LEU A 24 -19.20 23.34 -7.38
CA LEU A 24 -18.17 24.32 -7.03
C LEU A 24 -18.79 25.32 -6.06
N ARG A 25 -18.13 25.55 -4.92
CA ARG A 25 -18.60 26.43 -3.86
C ARG A 25 -17.54 27.46 -3.45
N ILE A 26 -17.97 28.70 -3.20
CA ILE A 26 -17.17 29.79 -2.61
C ILE A 26 -18.03 30.45 -1.53
N GLY A 27 -17.67 30.24 -0.27
CA GLY A 27 -18.53 30.65 0.86
C GLY A 27 -19.91 29.96 0.77
N ASP A 28 -20.97 30.77 0.73
CA ASP A 28 -22.37 30.33 0.58
C ASP A 28 -22.83 30.23 -0.88
N TRP A 29 -21.99 30.63 -1.84
CA TRP A 29 -22.32 30.56 -3.26
C TRP A 29 -21.90 29.21 -3.84
N GLU A 30 -22.86 28.43 -4.30
CA GLU A 30 -22.66 27.09 -4.86
C GLU A 30 -23.29 26.99 -6.26
N ILE A 31 -22.58 26.37 -7.18
CA ILE A 31 -23.03 26.13 -8.55
C ILE A 31 -22.64 24.72 -9.03
N PRO A 32 -23.36 24.14 -10.01
CA PRO A 32 -22.94 22.92 -10.67
C PRO A 32 -21.61 23.10 -11.42
N CYS A 33 -20.77 22.07 -11.39
CA CYS A 33 -19.56 22.01 -12.19
C CYS A 33 -19.35 20.61 -12.79
N VAL A 34 -18.43 20.54 -13.74
CA VAL A 34 -17.98 19.33 -14.42
C VAL A 34 -16.50 19.16 -14.15
N THR A 35 -16.06 17.94 -13.86
CA THR A 35 -14.66 17.54 -13.74
C THR A 35 -14.27 16.63 -14.91
N GLY A 36 -13.07 16.05 -14.86
CA GLY A 36 -12.62 15.07 -15.84
C GLY A 36 -13.65 13.97 -16.06
N ARG A 37 -13.83 13.54 -17.31
CA ARG A 37 -14.77 12.48 -17.70
C ARG A 37 -14.54 11.17 -16.94
N GLY A 38 -13.28 10.88 -16.62
CA GLY A 38 -12.88 9.74 -15.78
C GLY A 38 -13.12 9.94 -14.29
N GLY A 39 -13.61 11.11 -13.87
CA GLY A 39 -13.83 11.48 -12.48
C GLY A 39 -12.62 12.16 -11.86
N LEU A 40 -12.47 11.96 -10.55
CA LEU A 40 -11.35 12.48 -9.76
C LEU A 40 -10.29 11.40 -9.57
N ILE A 41 -9.02 11.81 -9.52
CA ILE A 41 -7.89 10.91 -9.32
C ILE A 41 -6.91 11.46 -8.29
N GLU A 42 -6.31 10.55 -7.52
CA GLU A 42 -5.22 10.89 -6.61
C GLU A 42 -4.01 11.45 -7.38
N PRO A 43 -3.35 12.53 -6.89
CA PRO A 43 -2.15 13.13 -7.48
C PRO A 43 -1.06 12.13 -7.88
N SER A 44 -0.83 11.13 -7.03
CA SER A 44 0.20 10.10 -7.26
C SER A 44 -0.11 9.26 -8.51
N ARG A 45 -1.39 9.09 -8.84
CA ARG A 45 -1.90 8.28 -9.95
C ARG A 45 -2.20 9.10 -11.20
N LYS A 46 -2.27 10.43 -11.11
CA LYS A 46 -2.50 11.34 -12.25
C LYS A 46 -1.44 11.14 -13.34
N ARG A 47 -1.90 11.06 -14.59
CA ARG A 47 -1.10 10.91 -15.81
C ARG A 47 -1.67 11.77 -16.95
N GLU A 48 -0.86 12.02 -17.97
CA GLU A 48 -1.34 12.67 -19.20
C GLU A 48 -2.39 11.79 -19.90
N GLY A 49 -3.48 12.40 -20.37
CA GLY A 49 -4.55 11.70 -21.08
C GLY A 49 -5.45 10.77 -20.26
N ASP A 50 -5.33 10.72 -18.92
CA ASP A 50 -6.18 9.87 -18.06
C ASP A 50 -7.64 10.34 -17.92
N LEU A 51 -7.98 11.51 -18.49
CA LEU A 51 -9.29 12.15 -18.46
C LEU A 51 -9.81 12.43 -17.03
N CYS A 52 -8.94 12.48 -16.03
CA CYS A 52 -9.30 12.67 -14.63
C CYS A 52 -8.81 14.03 -14.08
N THR A 53 -9.56 14.61 -13.16
CA THR A 53 -9.14 15.82 -12.42
C THR A 53 -8.35 15.44 -11.16
N PRO A 54 -7.18 16.04 -10.89
CA PRO A 54 -6.40 15.73 -9.70
C PRO A 54 -7.12 16.20 -8.42
N ILE A 55 -7.13 15.34 -7.41
CA ILE A 55 -7.58 15.66 -6.04
C ILE A 55 -6.49 16.48 -5.34
N GLY A 56 -6.87 17.47 -4.56
CA GLY A 56 -5.94 18.23 -3.74
C GLY A 56 -6.25 19.73 -3.72
N THR A 57 -5.39 20.46 -3.03
CA THR A 57 -5.50 21.91 -2.89
C THR A 57 -4.44 22.60 -3.74
N PHE A 58 -4.87 23.41 -4.71
CA PHE A 58 -3.99 24.05 -5.68
C PHE A 58 -4.13 25.58 -5.64
N PRO A 59 -3.04 26.32 -5.86
CA PRO A 59 -3.11 27.78 -5.90
C PRO A 59 -3.75 28.26 -7.21
N LEU A 60 -4.54 29.32 -7.11
CA LEU A 60 -4.99 30.11 -8.26
C LEU A 60 -4.17 31.40 -8.28
N ARG A 61 -3.43 31.63 -9.37
CA ARG A 61 -2.45 32.73 -9.42
C ARG A 61 -2.91 33.90 -10.30
N TYR A 62 -3.55 33.60 -11.42
CA TYR A 62 -4.05 34.55 -12.40
C TYR A 62 -5.05 33.85 -13.31
N GLY A 63 -5.79 34.61 -14.11
CA GLY A 63 -6.69 34.08 -15.13
C GLY A 63 -6.50 34.80 -16.45
N PHE A 64 -7.04 34.22 -17.52
CA PHE A 64 -7.06 34.79 -18.84
C PHE A 64 -8.48 35.02 -19.32
N TYR A 65 -8.67 36.01 -20.19
CA TYR A 65 -9.97 36.31 -20.78
C TYR A 65 -9.85 36.81 -22.21
N ASP A 66 -10.92 36.65 -23.01
CA ASP A 66 -11.04 37.19 -24.35
C ASP A 66 -11.62 38.61 -24.33
N PRO A 67 -10.86 39.64 -24.75
CA PRO A 67 -11.36 41.01 -24.84
C PRO A 67 -12.51 41.18 -25.82
N ALA A 68 -12.62 40.34 -26.85
CA ALA A 68 -13.72 40.40 -27.81
C ALA A 68 -15.06 39.98 -27.19
N VAL A 69 -15.02 39.15 -26.13
CA VAL A 69 -16.21 38.63 -25.45
C VAL A 69 -16.56 39.47 -24.22
N PHE A 70 -15.56 39.82 -23.40
CA PHE A 70 -15.79 40.47 -22.09
C PHE A 70 -15.39 41.95 -22.06
N GLY A 71 -14.84 42.50 -23.15
CA GLY A 71 -14.23 43.83 -23.14
C GLY A 71 -13.11 43.90 -22.10
N ASP A 72 -12.93 45.06 -21.45
CA ASP A 72 -11.93 45.24 -20.40
C ASP A 72 -12.45 44.94 -18.98
N ALA A 73 -13.69 44.45 -18.82
CA ALA A 73 -14.29 44.27 -17.51
C ALA A 73 -13.47 43.38 -16.55
N PRO A 74 -12.90 42.22 -16.97
CA PRO A 74 -12.11 41.37 -16.07
C PRO A 74 -10.84 42.02 -15.51
N ARG A 75 -10.23 43.01 -16.20
CA ARG A 75 -9.05 43.75 -15.70
C ARG A 75 -9.32 44.53 -14.43
N GLY A 76 -10.57 44.94 -14.21
CA GLY A 76 -10.99 45.71 -13.03
C GLY A 76 -11.28 44.85 -11.79
N LEU A 77 -11.20 43.52 -11.90
CA LEU A 77 -11.50 42.60 -10.81
C LEU A 77 -10.32 42.47 -9.84
N ALA A 78 -10.61 42.01 -8.63
CA ALA A 78 -9.60 41.88 -7.58
C ALA A 78 -8.57 40.77 -7.88
N PHE A 79 -8.99 39.67 -8.50
CA PHE A 79 -8.08 38.62 -8.99
C PHE A 79 -7.44 39.05 -10.31
N PRO A 80 -6.12 38.81 -10.52
CA PRO A 80 -5.43 39.30 -11.70
C PRO A 80 -5.86 38.52 -12.94
N PHE A 81 -6.62 39.18 -13.81
CA PHE A 81 -6.99 38.70 -15.13
C PHE A 81 -6.19 39.41 -16.22
N VAL A 82 -5.68 38.64 -17.18
CA VAL A 82 -4.86 39.12 -18.30
C VAL A 82 -5.58 38.81 -19.62
N PRO A 83 -5.58 39.71 -20.61
CA PRO A 83 -6.08 39.36 -21.95
C PRO A 83 -5.35 38.14 -22.49
N LYS A 84 -6.09 37.14 -22.99
CA LYS A 84 -5.48 36.03 -23.74
C LYS A 84 -5.00 36.54 -25.10
N PRO A 85 -3.78 36.23 -25.54
CA PRO A 85 -3.34 36.44 -26.91
C PRO A 85 -4.21 35.65 -27.90
N ALA A 86 -4.30 36.12 -29.14
CA ALA A 86 -5.06 35.44 -30.19
C ALA A 86 -4.47 34.07 -30.58
N ASP A 87 -3.16 33.90 -30.43
CA ASP A 87 -2.37 32.73 -30.81
C ASP A 87 -1.93 31.89 -29.61
N TRP A 88 -2.69 31.94 -28.51
CA TRP A 88 -2.33 31.26 -27.27
C TRP A 88 -2.43 29.74 -27.38
N LEU A 89 -1.55 29.06 -26.65
CA LEU A 89 -1.62 27.62 -26.48
C LEU A 89 -1.16 27.21 -25.07
N TRP A 90 -1.69 26.09 -24.60
CA TRP A 90 -1.12 25.35 -23.47
C TRP A 90 -0.40 24.12 -24.00
N VAL A 91 0.88 23.96 -23.67
CA VAL A 91 1.73 22.91 -24.23
C VAL A 91 1.39 21.60 -23.52
N GLU A 92 0.77 20.67 -24.25
CA GLU A 92 0.37 19.35 -23.74
C GLU A 92 1.28 18.21 -24.23
N ASP A 93 2.11 18.47 -25.25
CA ASP A 93 3.04 17.49 -25.80
C ASP A 93 4.14 17.17 -24.78
N VAL A 94 4.21 15.91 -24.35
CA VAL A 94 5.17 15.39 -23.37
C VAL A 94 6.62 15.39 -23.88
N THR A 95 6.82 15.55 -25.20
CA THR A 95 8.13 15.64 -25.82
C THR A 95 8.61 17.08 -25.96
N ASP A 96 7.73 18.07 -25.76
CA ASP A 96 8.07 19.48 -25.85
C ASP A 96 8.77 19.97 -24.56
N PRO A 97 9.93 20.65 -24.66
CA PRO A 97 10.64 21.21 -23.50
C PRO A 97 9.82 22.19 -22.65
N LEU A 98 8.76 22.76 -23.21
CA LEU A 98 7.83 23.68 -22.55
C LEU A 98 6.58 22.96 -22.04
N TYR A 99 6.62 21.63 -21.87
CA TYR A 99 5.51 20.85 -21.33
C TYR A 99 4.83 21.50 -20.11
N ASN A 100 3.50 21.55 -20.16
CA ASN A 100 2.62 22.18 -19.18
C ASN A 100 2.91 23.68 -18.92
N ARG A 101 3.27 24.42 -19.98
CA ARG A 101 3.40 25.89 -19.95
C ARG A 101 2.42 26.56 -20.90
N PHE A 102 2.07 27.78 -20.55
CA PHE A 102 1.38 28.70 -21.47
C PHE A 102 2.39 29.28 -22.47
N ALA A 103 2.07 29.20 -23.76
CA ALA A 103 2.91 29.64 -24.86
C ALA A 103 2.08 30.29 -25.97
N GLN A 104 2.76 30.78 -27.00
CA GLN A 104 2.16 31.34 -28.22
C GLN A 104 2.70 30.57 -29.43
N ASP A 105 1.83 30.08 -30.31
CA ASP A 105 2.22 29.22 -31.45
C ASP A 105 2.62 30.02 -32.70
N GLY A 106 2.63 31.35 -32.64
CA GLY A 106 2.96 32.16 -33.81
C GLY A 106 1.97 32.03 -34.99
N GLY A 107 0.75 31.52 -34.76
CA GLY A 107 -0.39 31.65 -35.67
C GLY A 107 -0.81 30.44 -36.50
N CYS A 108 -0.34 29.22 -36.21
CA CYS A 108 -0.80 28.01 -36.91
C CYS A 108 -2.03 27.36 -36.24
N GLY A 109 -3.23 27.84 -36.62
CA GLY A 109 -4.47 27.07 -36.52
C GLY A 109 -5.35 27.38 -35.29
N GLY A 110 -6.61 27.70 -35.57
CA GLY A 110 -7.63 27.87 -34.53
C GLY A 110 -7.89 26.57 -33.79
N ARG A 111 -8.00 26.63 -32.47
CA ARG A 111 -8.37 25.49 -31.63
C ARG A 111 -9.87 25.22 -31.76
N ASP A 112 -10.23 23.97 -32.08
CA ASP A 112 -11.62 23.52 -31.90
C ASP A 112 -12.04 23.74 -30.44
N ASN A 113 -13.20 24.35 -30.22
CA ASN A 113 -13.75 24.74 -28.90
C ASN A 113 -13.12 25.97 -28.22
N GLU A 114 -12.57 26.92 -28.97
CA GLU A 114 -12.01 28.16 -28.40
C GLU A 114 -12.97 28.90 -27.45
N ALA A 115 -14.28 28.90 -27.74
CA ALA A 115 -15.30 29.55 -26.92
C ALA A 115 -15.42 28.99 -25.49
N LEU A 116 -14.96 27.74 -25.24
CA LEU A 116 -14.91 27.20 -23.87
C LEU A 116 -13.87 27.91 -23.00
N PHE A 117 -12.89 28.56 -23.65
CA PHE A 117 -11.77 29.26 -23.03
C PHE A 117 -11.85 30.78 -23.24
N ASP A 118 -13.06 31.32 -23.46
CA ASP A 118 -13.29 32.77 -23.46
C ASP A 118 -12.83 33.41 -22.13
N LEU A 119 -12.94 32.68 -21.02
CA LEU A 119 -12.35 33.01 -19.74
C LEU A 119 -11.89 31.73 -19.07
N PHE A 120 -10.63 31.67 -18.66
CA PHE A 120 -10.09 30.50 -17.97
C PHE A 120 -9.06 30.84 -16.90
N ILE A 121 -8.97 30.00 -15.88
CA ILE A 121 -8.04 30.17 -14.76
C ILE A 121 -7.17 28.92 -14.65
N PRO A 122 -5.85 29.00 -14.81
CA PRO A 122 -4.96 27.89 -14.50
C PRO A 122 -5.07 27.45 -13.05
N VAL A 123 -5.35 26.17 -12.86
CA VAL A 123 -5.20 25.49 -11.57
C VAL A 123 -3.73 25.13 -11.43
N GLY A 124 -3.11 25.47 -10.30
CA GLY A 124 -1.68 25.25 -10.05
C GLY A 124 -1.23 23.79 -9.91
N TRP A 125 -1.75 22.90 -10.75
CA TRP A 125 -1.38 21.49 -10.86
C TRP A 125 -0.21 21.34 -11.84
N ASN A 126 0.87 20.70 -11.38
CA ASN A 126 2.02 20.32 -12.20
C ASN A 126 2.67 21.50 -12.98
N ASP A 127 2.43 22.76 -12.59
CA ASP A 127 2.76 23.92 -13.42
C ASP A 127 3.99 24.71 -12.94
N ALA A 128 4.32 24.69 -11.65
CA ALA A 128 5.48 25.40 -11.11
C ALA A 128 6.79 24.78 -11.62
N THR A 129 6.92 23.46 -11.43
CA THR A 129 8.00 22.63 -11.93
C THR A 129 7.37 21.41 -12.61
N PRO A 130 7.03 21.50 -13.90
CA PRO A 130 6.35 20.42 -14.60
C PRO A 130 7.13 19.10 -14.60
N VAL A 131 6.48 18.06 -14.09
CA VAL A 131 6.89 16.67 -14.25
C VAL A 131 6.19 16.12 -15.50
N ILE A 132 7.00 15.75 -16.49
CA ILE A 132 6.53 15.25 -17.79
C ILE A 132 5.57 14.07 -17.57
N GLY A 133 4.42 14.11 -18.25
CA GLY A 133 3.44 13.03 -18.24
C GLY A 133 2.57 12.94 -17.00
N LYS A 134 2.64 13.89 -16.05
CA LYS A 134 1.77 13.97 -14.86
C LYS A 134 0.48 14.77 -15.08
N GLY A 135 0.11 14.98 -16.34
CA GLY A 135 -1.07 15.76 -16.74
C GLY A 135 -0.74 17.24 -16.87
N SER A 136 -1.28 17.85 -17.91
CA SER A 136 -1.08 19.25 -18.25
C SER A 136 -2.41 20.00 -18.39
N GLY A 137 -2.35 21.34 -18.40
CA GLY A 137 -3.48 22.18 -18.80
C GLY A 137 -4.73 22.02 -17.93
N ILE A 138 -4.58 21.83 -16.62
CA ILE A 138 -5.74 21.79 -15.72
C ILE A 138 -6.21 23.22 -15.48
N LEU A 139 -7.36 23.56 -16.06
CA LEU A 139 -7.91 24.91 -16.03
C LEU A 139 -9.32 24.89 -15.40
N ILE A 140 -9.77 26.06 -14.95
CA ILE A 140 -11.20 26.35 -14.74
C ILE A 140 -11.70 27.07 -16.00
N HIS A 141 -12.73 26.56 -16.68
CA HIS A 141 -13.24 27.17 -17.93
C HIS A 141 -14.75 26.91 -18.15
N ALA A 142 -15.32 27.31 -19.29
CA ALA A 142 -16.73 27.03 -19.60
C ALA A 142 -16.96 25.55 -19.91
N ALA A 143 -18.03 24.97 -19.36
CA ALA A 143 -18.51 23.63 -19.69
C ALA A 143 -19.18 23.62 -21.08
N ARG A 144 -19.18 22.45 -21.73
CA ARG A 144 -20.03 22.20 -22.90
C ARG A 144 -21.50 22.26 -22.48
N GLU A 145 -22.39 22.58 -23.43
CA GLU A 145 -23.83 22.71 -23.17
C GLU A 145 -24.45 21.43 -22.60
N ASP A 146 -23.92 20.26 -22.98
CA ASP A 146 -24.36 18.95 -22.51
C ASP A 146 -23.71 18.51 -21.19
N PHE A 147 -22.84 19.33 -20.59
CA PHE A 147 -22.08 19.02 -19.37
C PHE A 147 -21.23 17.75 -19.47
N SER A 148 -20.89 17.30 -20.69
CA SER A 148 -20.02 16.14 -20.86
C SER A 148 -18.64 16.38 -20.25
N GLY A 149 -18.13 15.37 -19.55
CA GLY A 149 -16.85 15.44 -18.82
C GLY A 149 -15.69 16.03 -19.62
N SER A 150 -14.84 16.78 -18.92
CA SER A 150 -13.63 17.40 -19.47
C SER A 150 -12.49 16.37 -19.64
N ALA A 151 -11.35 16.80 -20.17
CA ALA A 151 -10.13 15.98 -20.18
C ALA A 151 -9.36 15.99 -18.85
N GLY A 152 -9.84 16.71 -17.83
CA GLY A 152 -9.18 16.87 -16.53
C GLY A 152 -9.42 18.23 -15.88
N CYS A 153 -9.87 19.23 -16.64
CA CYS A 153 -10.26 20.55 -16.15
C CYS A 153 -11.49 20.54 -15.23
N VAL A 154 -11.66 21.63 -14.49
CA VAL A 154 -12.92 21.99 -13.84
C VAL A 154 -13.68 22.91 -14.78
N ALA A 155 -14.95 22.65 -15.05
CA ALA A 155 -15.75 23.45 -15.96
C ALA A 155 -17.09 23.84 -15.33
N VAL A 156 -17.54 25.06 -15.58
CA VAL A 156 -18.83 25.59 -15.08
C VAL A 156 -19.66 26.12 -16.24
N ALA A 157 -20.98 26.26 -16.08
CA ALA A 157 -21.82 26.84 -17.13
C ALA A 157 -21.25 28.20 -17.59
N ARG A 158 -21.30 28.51 -18.89
CA ARG A 158 -20.77 29.78 -19.44
C ARG A 158 -21.32 31.01 -18.71
N ALA A 159 -22.60 30.98 -18.33
CA ALA A 159 -23.26 32.03 -17.56
C ALA A 159 -22.67 32.27 -16.15
N HIS A 160 -21.88 31.32 -15.62
CA HIS A 160 -21.25 31.41 -14.31
C HIS A 160 -19.78 31.86 -14.36
N LEU A 161 -19.16 32.03 -15.54
CA LEU A 161 -17.76 32.45 -15.65
C LEU A 161 -17.50 33.84 -15.04
N MET A 162 -18.30 34.84 -15.39
CA MET A 162 -18.15 36.19 -14.82
C MET A 162 -18.50 36.24 -13.32
N PRO A 163 -19.63 35.65 -12.86
CA PRO A 163 -19.90 35.54 -11.43
C PRO A 163 -18.78 34.85 -10.63
N LEU A 164 -18.15 33.82 -11.20
CA LEU A 164 -16.98 33.17 -10.60
C LEU A 164 -15.81 34.15 -10.52
N ALA A 165 -15.45 34.79 -11.65
CA ALA A 165 -14.34 35.73 -11.74
C ALA A 165 -14.45 36.90 -10.74
N GLU A 166 -15.64 37.46 -10.57
CA GLU A 166 -15.92 38.55 -9.61
C GLU A 166 -15.67 38.16 -8.14
N ARG A 167 -15.76 36.87 -7.82
CA ARG A 167 -15.55 36.33 -6.47
C ARG A 167 -14.10 36.00 -6.17
N LEU A 168 -13.26 35.84 -7.20
CA LEU A 168 -11.86 35.48 -7.00
C LEU A 168 -11.05 36.62 -6.37
N ARG A 169 -10.05 36.25 -5.56
CA ARG A 169 -9.11 37.16 -4.90
C ARG A 169 -7.68 36.60 -4.98
N PRO A 170 -6.64 37.44 -5.00
CA PRO A 170 -5.25 36.96 -5.01
C PRO A 170 -4.97 36.06 -3.80
N GLY A 171 -4.27 34.95 -4.02
CA GLY A 171 -3.93 33.98 -2.98
C GLY A 171 -5.03 32.97 -2.66
N MET A 172 -6.17 33.00 -3.35
CA MET A 172 -7.18 31.94 -3.24
C MET A 172 -6.63 30.59 -3.69
N LEU A 173 -7.10 29.55 -3.03
CA LEU A 173 -6.83 28.15 -3.35
C LEU A 173 -8.11 27.50 -3.90
N ILE A 174 -7.94 26.48 -4.71
CA ILE A 174 -9.00 25.55 -5.08
C ILE A 174 -8.74 24.20 -4.43
N ASP A 175 -9.69 23.72 -3.65
CA ASP A 175 -9.69 22.43 -2.98
C ASP A 175 -10.63 21.46 -3.70
N ILE A 176 -10.05 20.50 -4.41
CA ILE A 176 -10.76 19.52 -5.24
C ILE A 176 -10.78 18.18 -4.51
N GLY A 177 -11.95 17.59 -4.34
CA GLY A 177 -12.09 16.29 -3.66
C GLY A 177 -13.42 15.61 -3.98
N PHE A 178 -13.61 14.39 -3.47
CA PHE A 178 -14.88 13.69 -3.63
C PHE A 178 -16.00 14.36 -2.84
N ALA A 179 -17.20 14.41 -3.41
CA ALA A 179 -18.40 14.76 -2.65
C ALA A 179 -18.52 13.83 -1.44
N ASP A 180 -18.72 14.42 -0.25
CA ASP A 180 -18.52 13.76 1.04
C ASP A 180 -19.19 12.37 1.14
N THR A 181 -18.33 11.34 1.15
CA THR A 181 -18.42 10.27 2.14
C THR A 181 -17.31 10.51 3.18
N ALA A 182 -17.49 11.56 3.97
CA ALA A 182 -16.78 11.91 5.22
C ALA A 182 -15.28 11.51 5.37
N SER A 183 -14.35 12.45 5.17
CA SER A 183 -13.19 12.67 6.06
C SER A 183 -12.30 13.88 5.67
N VAL A 184 -11.91 14.62 6.71
CA VAL A 184 -10.99 15.78 6.82
C VAL A 184 -9.53 15.45 6.38
N PRO A 185 -8.70 16.43 5.94
CA PRO A 185 -7.65 16.26 4.94
C PRO A 185 -6.28 15.89 5.52
N ALA A 186 -5.39 15.37 4.67
CA ALA A 186 -3.96 15.27 4.96
C ALA A 186 -3.12 16.03 3.91
N ARG A 187 -2.15 16.77 4.44
CA ARG A 187 -1.23 17.74 3.80
C ARG A 187 -0.24 17.09 2.82
N ALA A 188 0.21 17.91 1.88
CA ALA A 188 1.25 17.67 0.88
C ALA A 188 2.68 17.54 1.44
N THR A 189 3.52 16.75 0.76
CA THR A 189 4.88 17.09 0.25
C THR A 189 5.40 15.99 -0.70
N GLU A 190 6.34 16.34 -1.57
CA GLU A 190 7.04 15.60 -2.64
C GLU A 190 7.53 14.15 -2.31
N PRO A 191 7.94 13.31 -3.30
CA PRO A 191 8.18 11.88 -3.11
C PRO A 191 9.53 11.60 -2.45
N GLU A 192 9.73 12.09 -1.23
CA GLU A 192 10.28 11.22 -0.20
C GLU A 192 9.10 10.34 0.23
N ALA A 193 9.21 9.01 0.12
CA ALA A 193 8.20 8.14 0.71
C ALA A 193 8.08 8.52 2.19
N GLY A 194 6.95 9.10 2.58
CA GLY A 194 6.70 9.47 3.98
C GLY A 194 6.91 8.26 4.89
N GLY A 195 7.24 8.50 6.16
CA GLY A 195 7.36 7.42 7.14
C GLY A 195 6.04 6.63 7.27
N PRO A 196 6.09 5.38 7.75
CA PRO A 196 4.90 4.57 7.92
C PRO A 196 3.91 5.21 8.89
N GLU A 197 2.62 5.18 8.54
CA GLU A 197 1.53 5.61 9.43
C GLU A 197 1.23 4.52 10.46
N SER A 198 1.09 4.89 11.74
CA SER A 198 0.61 3.99 12.78
C SER A 198 -0.64 4.53 13.47
N VAL A 199 -1.63 3.66 13.70
CA VAL A 199 -2.87 3.98 14.42
C VAL A 199 -2.98 3.08 15.64
N THR A 200 -2.97 3.66 16.84
CA THR A 200 -3.05 2.91 18.11
C THR A 200 -4.39 3.12 18.80
N PHE A 201 -5.04 2.03 19.19
CA PHE A 201 -6.17 2.02 20.12
C PHE A 201 -5.71 1.47 21.48
N ARG A 202 -6.13 2.12 22.57
CA ARG A 202 -5.76 1.74 23.95
C ARG A 202 -7.01 1.59 24.81
N ALA A 203 -7.05 0.52 25.60
CA ALA A 203 -8.07 0.32 26.62
C ALA A 203 -7.57 0.82 27.99
N LEU A 204 -8.51 1.05 28.91
CA LEU A 204 -8.16 1.43 30.29
C LEU A 204 -7.64 0.25 31.11
N HIS A 205 -8.10 -0.97 30.80
CA HIS A 205 -7.63 -2.16 31.49
C HIS A 205 -6.29 -2.66 30.90
N PRO A 206 -5.34 -3.09 31.74
CA PRO A 206 -4.07 -3.62 31.28
C PRO A 206 -4.26 -4.93 30.49
N GLY A 207 -3.41 -5.12 29.50
CA GLY A 207 -3.46 -6.29 28.62
C GLY A 207 -2.32 -6.28 27.61
N PRO A 208 -2.31 -7.26 26.69
CA PRO A 208 -1.25 -7.39 25.70
C PRO A 208 -1.20 -6.18 24.76
N ARG A 209 0.00 -5.89 24.27
CA ARG A 209 0.26 -4.90 23.23
C ARG A 209 0.44 -5.64 21.90
N LEU A 210 -0.62 -5.66 21.10
CA LEU A 210 -0.64 -6.30 19.78
C LEU A 210 -0.23 -5.29 18.70
N LEU A 211 0.69 -5.70 17.83
CA LEU A 211 1.00 -5.01 16.58
C LEU A 211 0.45 -5.82 15.41
N VAL A 212 -0.23 -5.15 14.48
CA VAL A 212 -0.65 -5.73 13.21
C VAL A 212 -0.09 -4.89 12.07
N THR A 213 0.70 -5.51 11.20
CA THR A 213 1.38 -4.85 10.07
C THR A 213 0.87 -5.38 8.74
N GLY A 214 0.94 -4.53 7.71
CA GLY A 214 0.69 -4.89 6.33
C GLY A 214 1.68 -4.19 5.40
N ALA A 215 1.80 -4.70 4.17
CA ALA A 215 2.68 -4.19 3.13
C ALA A 215 4.11 -3.88 3.62
N VAL A 216 4.72 -4.87 4.29
CA VAL A 216 6.18 -4.94 4.43
C VAL A 216 6.82 -5.03 3.04
N HIS A 217 6.16 -5.77 2.14
CA HIS A 217 6.37 -5.70 0.70
C HIS A 217 5.23 -4.89 0.05
N GLY A 218 5.57 -4.03 -0.91
CA GLY A 218 4.64 -3.05 -1.47
C GLY A 218 3.58 -3.59 -2.42
N ASN A 219 3.79 -4.76 -3.00
CA ASN A 219 2.87 -5.41 -3.94
C ASN A 219 1.86 -6.34 -3.25
N GLU A 220 1.66 -6.21 -1.93
CA GLU A 220 0.86 -7.10 -1.09
C GLU A 220 -0.35 -6.37 -0.47
N PRO A 221 -1.42 -6.10 -1.23
CA PRO A 221 -2.52 -5.22 -0.82
C PRO A 221 -3.50 -5.82 0.21
N ALA A 222 -3.45 -7.14 0.45
CA ALA A 222 -4.39 -7.83 1.34
C ALA A 222 -4.31 -7.33 2.80
N GLY A 223 -3.10 -7.22 3.35
CA GLY A 223 -2.85 -6.70 4.70
C GLY A 223 -3.34 -5.27 4.91
N PRO A 224 -2.92 -4.30 4.07
CA PRO A 224 -3.42 -2.92 4.12
C PRO A 224 -4.95 -2.81 4.10
N ALA A 225 -5.62 -3.57 3.23
CA ALA A 225 -7.08 -3.56 3.13
C ALA A 225 -7.77 -4.10 4.40
N ALA A 226 -7.27 -5.22 4.94
CA ALA A 226 -7.76 -5.80 6.19
C ALA A 226 -7.58 -4.86 7.38
N ILE A 227 -6.41 -4.21 7.47
CA ILE A 227 -6.09 -3.26 8.54
C ILE A 227 -6.97 -2.01 8.43
N ALA A 228 -7.15 -1.45 7.23
CA ALA A 228 -8.03 -0.30 7.01
C ALA A 228 -9.46 -0.58 7.49
N ARG A 229 -9.99 -1.78 7.20
CA ARG A 229 -11.29 -2.24 7.70
C ARG A 229 -11.32 -2.32 9.23
N ALA A 230 -10.27 -2.84 9.86
CA ALA A 230 -10.19 -2.92 11.32
C ALA A 230 -10.17 -1.54 11.98
N ILE A 231 -9.36 -0.62 11.46
CA ILE A 231 -9.32 0.78 11.93
C ILE A 231 -10.69 1.43 11.80
N ALA A 232 -11.36 1.26 10.65
CA ALA A 232 -12.71 1.78 10.43
C ALA A 232 -13.72 1.20 11.43
N ALA A 233 -13.65 -0.11 11.70
CA ALA A 233 -14.54 -0.76 12.67
C ALA A 233 -14.35 -0.25 14.10
N PHE A 234 -13.11 0.02 14.54
CA PHE A 234 -12.86 0.66 15.84
C PHE A 234 -13.33 2.11 15.88
N ARG A 235 -13.06 2.90 14.83
CA ARG A 235 -13.49 4.31 14.73
C ARG A 235 -15.02 4.44 14.74
N ALA A 236 -15.73 3.52 14.08
CA ALA A 236 -17.19 3.47 14.07
C ALA A 236 -17.81 2.86 15.35
N GLY A 237 -16.99 2.35 16.27
CA GLY A 237 -17.46 1.69 17.49
C GLY A 237 -18.03 0.27 17.29
N ALA A 238 -17.92 -0.29 16.08
CA ALA A 238 -18.31 -1.67 15.77
C ALA A 238 -17.36 -2.69 16.45
N LEU A 239 -16.09 -2.32 16.64
CA LEU A 239 -15.17 -3.02 17.53
C LEU A 239 -14.84 -2.12 18.73
N ARG A 240 -14.75 -2.73 19.91
CA ARG A 240 -14.34 -2.03 21.14
C ARG A 240 -13.24 -2.80 21.85
N LEU A 241 -12.14 -2.12 22.10
CA LEU A 241 -11.01 -2.67 22.82
C LEU A 241 -11.32 -2.70 24.33
N ARG A 242 -11.16 -3.87 24.96
CA ARG A 242 -11.46 -4.10 26.38
C ARG A 242 -10.24 -4.05 27.27
N ARG A 243 -9.08 -4.49 26.77
CA ARG A 243 -7.81 -4.50 27.49
C ARG A 243 -6.62 -4.36 26.56
N GLY A 244 -5.51 -3.86 27.10
CA GLY A 244 -4.26 -3.70 26.38
C GLY A 244 -4.31 -2.61 25.31
N SER A 245 -3.49 -2.78 24.27
CA SER A 245 -3.44 -1.86 23.14
C SER A 245 -3.23 -2.61 21.84
N VAL A 246 -3.87 -2.16 20.77
CA VAL A 246 -3.59 -2.62 19.41
C VAL A 246 -3.06 -1.46 18.58
N THR A 247 -1.92 -1.68 17.92
CA THR A 247 -1.33 -0.76 16.95
C THR A 247 -1.44 -1.38 15.57
N PHE A 248 -1.97 -0.61 14.64
CA PHE A 248 -2.11 -0.95 13.25
C PHE A 248 -1.13 -0.14 12.42
N VAL A 249 -0.39 -0.81 11.54
CA VAL A 249 0.49 -0.15 10.57
C VAL A 249 0.13 -0.69 9.18
N PRO A 250 -0.75 0.00 8.43
CA PRO A 250 -1.30 -0.53 7.19
C PRO A 250 -0.24 -0.76 6.11
N VAL A 251 0.72 0.17 6.00
CA VAL A 251 1.78 0.14 5.00
C VAL A 251 3.13 0.30 5.69
N MET A 252 3.89 -0.80 5.78
CA MET A 252 5.19 -0.78 6.45
C MET A 252 6.33 -0.25 5.62
N ASN A 253 6.31 -0.48 4.31
CA ASN A 253 7.28 0.08 3.39
C ASN A 253 6.59 1.01 2.37
N PRO A 254 6.39 2.30 2.71
CA PRO A 254 5.72 3.27 1.84
C PRO A 254 6.38 3.44 0.47
N LEU A 255 7.71 3.28 0.39
CA LEU A 255 8.43 3.34 -0.89
C LEU A 255 8.08 2.17 -1.78
N ALA A 256 8.19 0.93 -1.27
CA ALA A 256 7.80 -0.27 -2.00
C ALA A 256 6.33 -0.20 -2.42
N TRP A 257 5.46 0.26 -1.53
CA TRP A 257 4.03 0.41 -1.78
C TRP A 257 3.75 1.39 -2.93
N ALA A 258 4.39 2.56 -2.91
CA ALA A 258 4.26 3.55 -3.98
C ALA A 258 4.77 3.04 -5.33
N GLN A 259 5.79 2.17 -5.31
CA GLN A 259 6.36 1.53 -6.49
C GLN A 259 5.57 0.30 -6.96
N ASN A 260 4.62 -0.20 -6.16
CA ASN A 260 3.95 -1.49 -6.35
C ASN A 260 4.95 -2.64 -6.62
N SER A 261 6.05 -2.61 -5.88
CA SER A 261 7.13 -3.58 -5.95
C SER A 261 7.18 -4.39 -4.66
N ARG A 262 7.84 -5.55 -4.71
CA ARG A 262 8.12 -6.32 -3.49
C ARG A 262 8.99 -5.52 -2.51
N GLU A 263 9.88 -4.68 -3.02
CA GLU A 263 10.97 -4.06 -2.26
C GLU A 263 11.08 -2.57 -2.63
N GLY A 264 11.48 -1.72 -1.69
CA GLY A 264 11.69 -0.30 -1.96
C GLY A 264 13.06 -0.07 -2.60
N MET A 265 14.13 -0.34 -1.84
CA MET A 265 15.49 -0.43 -2.39
C MET A 265 16.10 -1.82 -2.17
N ARG A 266 15.79 -2.44 -1.02
CA ARG A 266 16.14 -3.83 -0.70
C ARG A 266 15.00 -4.54 0.00
N ASN A 267 15.13 -5.86 0.16
CA ASN A 267 14.17 -6.63 0.93
C ASN A 267 14.24 -6.27 2.43
N LEU A 268 13.22 -5.55 2.91
CA LEU A 268 13.09 -5.19 4.33
C LEU A 268 12.97 -6.44 5.22
N ASN A 269 12.27 -7.48 4.75
CA ASN A 269 12.01 -8.71 5.49
C ASN A 269 13.12 -9.76 5.36
N ARG A 270 14.35 -9.29 5.11
CA ARG A 270 15.57 -10.10 5.02
C ARG A 270 16.70 -9.50 5.83
N ASP A 271 16.87 -8.19 5.84
CA ASP A 271 17.91 -7.52 6.64
C ASP A 271 17.28 -6.40 7.50
N LEU A 272 16.35 -6.78 8.39
CA LEU A 272 15.74 -5.84 9.31
C LEU A 272 16.65 -5.62 10.53
N CYS A 273 17.19 -4.42 10.64
CA CYS A 273 17.93 -3.99 11.82
C CYS A 273 17.99 -2.45 11.92
N GLU A 274 18.41 -1.96 13.08
CA GLU A 274 18.71 -0.55 13.27
C GLU A 274 20.14 -0.25 12.78
N ARG A 275 20.29 0.82 12.00
CA ARG A 275 21.58 1.27 11.47
C ARG A 275 21.88 2.67 12.03
N PRO A 276 23.00 2.86 12.77
CA PRO A 276 23.40 4.19 13.25
C PRO A 276 23.56 5.22 12.14
N VAL A 277 23.99 4.79 10.94
CA VAL A 277 24.08 5.61 9.74
C VAL A 277 23.27 4.91 8.65
N PRO A 278 22.03 5.36 8.38
CA PRO A 278 21.19 4.70 7.38
C PRO A 278 21.62 5.10 5.96
N LEU A 279 21.79 4.10 5.08
CA LEU A 279 22.25 4.32 3.71
C LEU A 279 21.08 4.32 2.72
N ASP A 280 20.15 3.39 2.88
CA ASP A 280 19.00 3.20 1.99
C ASP A 280 17.66 3.43 2.71
N ASN A 281 16.56 3.25 1.97
CA ASN A 281 15.21 3.39 2.49
C ASN A 281 14.94 2.40 3.65
N GLU A 282 15.30 1.13 3.47
CA GLU A 282 15.03 0.08 4.45
C GLU A 282 15.85 0.24 5.74
N ASP A 283 17.05 0.83 5.70
CA ASP A 283 17.79 1.24 6.89
C ASP A 283 17.06 2.34 7.67
N ARG A 284 16.54 3.36 6.96
CA ARG A 284 15.74 4.44 7.57
C ARG A 284 14.45 3.88 8.16
N LEU A 285 13.79 2.95 7.46
CA LEU A 285 12.61 2.24 7.97
C LEU A 285 12.94 1.36 9.17
N GLY A 286 14.07 0.63 9.16
CA GLY A 286 14.52 -0.17 10.30
C GLY A 286 14.63 0.66 11.58
N ASN A 287 15.19 1.86 11.49
CA ASN A 287 15.28 2.81 12.61
C ASN A 287 13.92 3.32 13.13
N VAL A 288 12.84 3.20 12.35
CA VAL A 288 11.47 3.57 12.75
C VAL A 288 10.68 2.36 13.24
N ILE A 289 10.79 1.23 12.57
CA ILE A 289 9.97 0.02 12.80
C ILE A 289 10.51 -0.78 13.99
N CYS A 290 11.83 -0.92 14.15
CA CYS A 290 12.41 -1.69 15.25
C CYS A 290 11.99 -1.17 16.64
N PRO A 291 11.97 0.15 16.90
CA PRO A 291 11.38 0.69 18.14
C PRO A 291 9.89 0.37 18.30
N ILE A 292 9.11 0.39 17.21
CA ILE A 292 7.69 0.01 17.25
C ILE A 292 7.58 -1.47 17.63
N LEU A 293 8.34 -2.38 17.00
CA LEU A 293 8.34 -3.80 17.34
C LEU A 293 8.67 -4.03 18.83
N ARG A 294 9.76 -3.43 19.34
CA ARG A 294 10.14 -3.52 20.77
C ARG A 294 9.07 -2.97 21.74
N ALA A 295 8.22 -2.07 21.28
CA ALA A 295 7.15 -1.51 22.09
C ALA A 295 5.91 -2.42 22.22
N HIS A 296 5.91 -3.60 21.59
CA HIS A 296 4.79 -4.54 21.57
C HIS A 296 5.18 -5.92 22.11
N ASP A 297 4.18 -6.72 22.48
CA ASP A 297 4.38 -8.08 23.03
C ASP A 297 4.11 -9.16 21.97
N VAL A 298 3.28 -8.83 20.98
CA VAL A 298 2.76 -9.74 19.94
C VAL A 298 2.79 -9.05 18.57
N LEU A 299 3.21 -9.76 17.52
CA LEU A 299 3.11 -9.31 16.13
C LEU A 299 2.25 -10.28 15.30
N ILE A 300 1.32 -9.74 14.53
CA ILE A 300 0.69 -10.41 13.39
C ILE A 300 1.09 -9.64 12.13
N ASP A 301 1.92 -10.24 11.29
CA ASP A 301 2.42 -9.60 10.07
C ASP A 301 1.70 -10.15 8.84
N LEU A 302 0.89 -9.32 8.18
CA LEU A 302 0.04 -9.73 7.06
C LEU A 302 0.77 -9.54 5.73
N HIS A 303 1.06 -10.67 5.08
CA HIS A 303 1.69 -10.79 3.76
C HIS A 303 0.74 -11.45 2.76
N SER A 304 1.23 -11.58 1.53
CA SER A 304 0.68 -12.44 0.48
C SER A 304 1.81 -12.93 -0.42
N PHE A 305 1.58 -13.95 -1.23
CA PHE A 305 2.62 -14.56 -2.07
C PHE A 305 2.25 -14.57 -3.56
N SER A 306 3.24 -14.78 -4.43
CA SER A 306 3.07 -14.69 -5.87
C SER A 306 2.41 -15.92 -6.49
N ALA A 307 2.74 -17.10 -5.97
CA ALA A 307 2.21 -18.39 -6.43
C ALA A 307 0.74 -18.58 -6.04
N PRO A 308 -0.03 -19.40 -6.78
CA PRO A 308 -1.32 -19.90 -6.29
C PRO A 308 -1.12 -20.76 -5.05
N GLY A 309 -2.04 -20.68 -4.08
CA GLY A 309 -2.00 -21.51 -2.89
C GLY A 309 -3.07 -21.11 -1.89
N GLU A 310 -3.26 -21.97 -0.89
CA GLU A 310 -4.09 -21.61 0.27
C GLU A 310 -3.33 -20.66 1.20
N ALA A 311 -4.06 -19.90 2.00
CA ALA A 311 -3.45 -19.05 3.01
C ALA A 311 -2.77 -19.90 4.08
N PHE A 312 -1.63 -19.43 4.59
CA PHE A 312 -0.87 -20.16 5.60
C PHE A 312 -0.16 -19.20 6.56
N ALA A 313 0.36 -19.74 7.66
CA ALA A 313 1.15 -18.97 8.61
C ALA A 313 2.59 -19.52 8.70
N LEU A 314 3.54 -18.62 8.94
CA LEU A 314 4.87 -18.98 9.42
C LEU A 314 5.01 -18.64 10.90
N CYS A 315 5.57 -19.56 11.67
CA CYS A 315 5.90 -19.38 13.07
C CYS A 315 7.35 -19.81 13.37
N GLY A 316 7.83 -19.39 14.53
CA GLY A 316 9.20 -19.57 15.00
C GLY A 316 9.48 -20.98 15.54
N PRO A 317 10.69 -21.16 16.10
CA PRO A 317 11.20 -22.45 16.55
C PRO A 317 10.54 -22.89 17.87
N ALA A 318 10.92 -24.08 18.36
CA ALA A 318 10.63 -24.45 19.74
C ALA A 318 11.48 -23.60 20.71
N ASP A 319 11.15 -23.62 21.99
CA ASP A 319 11.95 -22.92 22.99
C ASP A 319 13.39 -23.46 22.98
N ASN A 320 14.36 -22.55 22.91
CA ASN A 320 15.78 -22.86 22.78
C ASN A 320 16.65 -21.70 23.26
N ASP A 321 17.89 -22.02 23.64
CA ASP A 321 18.98 -21.07 23.93
C ASP A 321 20.03 -21.05 22.80
N ASP A 322 19.67 -21.56 21.60
CA ASP A 322 20.61 -21.73 20.49
C ASP A 322 20.96 -20.37 19.87
N GLY A 323 22.18 -20.25 19.34
CA GLY A 323 22.66 -18.97 18.81
C GLY A 323 21.96 -18.44 17.55
N LEU A 324 21.17 -19.27 16.84
CA LEU A 324 20.56 -18.90 15.55
C LEU A 324 19.25 -18.12 15.72
N GLU A 325 18.35 -18.60 16.59
CA GLU A 325 17.07 -17.95 16.90
C GLU A 325 16.64 -18.29 18.36
N PRO A 326 17.31 -17.72 19.39
CA PRO A 326 16.91 -17.92 20.79
C PRO A 326 15.45 -17.52 21.01
N PHE A 327 14.67 -18.38 21.66
CA PHE A 327 13.25 -18.17 21.83
C PHE A 327 12.71 -18.91 23.06
N HIS A 328 11.77 -18.28 23.79
CA HIS A 328 11.21 -18.84 25.04
C HIS A 328 9.68 -18.67 25.16
N ARG A 329 9.01 -18.45 24.01
CA ARG A 329 7.57 -18.13 23.97
C ARG A 329 6.84 -18.99 22.92
N ALA A 330 7.36 -20.18 22.67
CA ALA A 330 6.81 -21.11 21.67
C ALA A 330 5.38 -21.56 22.02
N ALA A 331 5.04 -21.68 23.30
CA ALA A 331 3.69 -22.03 23.72
C ALA A 331 2.67 -20.94 23.36
N GLU A 332 2.99 -19.66 23.60
CA GLU A 332 2.11 -18.55 23.25
C GLU A 332 2.00 -18.35 21.74
N GLU A 333 3.10 -18.52 21.00
CA GLU A 333 3.09 -18.45 19.54
C GLU A 333 2.30 -19.60 18.90
N ALA A 334 2.44 -20.82 19.41
CA ALA A 334 1.63 -21.96 19.01
C ALA A 334 0.14 -21.74 19.31
N ALA A 335 -0.19 -21.13 20.44
CA ALA A 335 -1.57 -20.82 20.79
C ALA A 335 -2.16 -19.73 19.86
N LEU A 336 -1.38 -18.70 19.55
CA LEU A 336 -1.78 -17.64 18.63
C LEU A 336 -1.99 -18.19 17.22
N VAL A 337 -1.01 -18.90 16.65
CA VAL A 337 -1.10 -19.39 15.26
C VAL A 337 -2.29 -20.32 15.05
N ARG A 338 -2.59 -21.19 16.04
CA ARG A 338 -3.81 -22.03 16.02
C ARG A 338 -5.07 -21.19 16.04
N ALA A 339 -5.09 -20.12 16.82
CA ALA A 339 -6.25 -19.25 16.93
C ALA A 339 -6.47 -18.41 15.68
N LEU A 340 -5.47 -18.13 14.84
CA LEU A 340 -5.66 -17.35 13.61
C LEU A 340 -6.58 -18.04 12.59
N GLY A 341 -6.67 -19.37 12.63
CA GLY A 341 -7.64 -20.15 11.84
C GLY A 341 -7.21 -20.42 10.40
N LEU A 342 -5.91 -20.45 10.14
CA LEU A 342 -5.34 -20.75 8.82
C LEU A 342 -5.19 -22.28 8.65
N PRO A 343 -5.36 -22.82 7.44
CA PRO A 343 -5.36 -24.28 7.20
C PRO A 343 -3.96 -24.92 7.27
N LEU A 344 -2.92 -24.12 7.08
CA LEU A 344 -1.53 -24.57 7.01
C LEU A 344 -0.63 -23.68 7.89
N VAL A 345 0.26 -24.31 8.64
CA VAL A 345 1.32 -23.66 9.40
C VAL A 345 2.67 -24.25 9.02
N VAL A 346 3.65 -23.37 8.90
CA VAL A 346 5.01 -23.69 8.48
C VAL A 346 5.97 -23.12 9.52
N HIS A 347 7.05 -23.85 9.83
CA HIS A 347 8.08 -23.39 10.76
C HIS A 347 9.48 -23.81 10.32
N GLY A 348 10.51 -23.30 11.00
CA GLY A 348 11.91 -23.68 10.74
C GLY A 348 12.61 -22.81 9.68
N TRP A 349 12.11 -21.60 9.43
CA TRP A 349 12.67 -20.68 8.42
C TRP A 349 14.16 -20.39 8.64
N MET A 350 14.57 -19.97 9.84
CA MET A 350 15.96 -19.59 10.10
C MET A 350 16.94 -20.75 9.89
N ALA A 351 16.60 -21.94 10.40
CA ALA A 351 17.41 -23.14 10.22
C ALA A 351 17.51 -23.57 8.74
N ALA A 352 16.39 -23.47 8.00
CA ALA A 352 16.39 -23.75 6.56
C ALA A 352 17.21 -22.72 5.77
N HIS A 353 17.12 -21.44 6.14
CA HIS A 353 17.88 -20.37 5.52
C HIS A 353 19.39 -20.54 5.75
N GLU A 354 19.81 -20.88 6.96
CA GLU A 354 21.22 -21.17 7.27
C GLU A 354 21.75 -22.36 6.44
N ARG A 355 20.96 -23.45 6.34
CA ARG A 355 21.31 -24.59 5.47
C ARG A 355 21.41 -24.19 4.00
N ALA A 356 20.47 -23.38 3.49
CA ALA A 356 20.48 -22.91 2.10
C ALA A 356 21.74 -22.06 1.81
N LEU A 357 22.12 -21.16 2.73
CA LEU A 357 23.36 -20.39 2.63
C LEU A 357 24.60 -21.30 2.64
N ALA A 358 24.63 -22.34 3.47
CA ALA A 358 25.72 -23.31 3.48
C ALA A 358 25.81 -24.10 2.16
N GLN A 359 24.67 -24.53 1.61
CA GLN A 359 24.60 -25.19 0.31
C GLN A 359 25.09 -24.27 -0.81
N ARG A 360 24.66 -23.01 -0.83
CA ARG A 360 25.10 -22.00 -1.81
C ARG A 360 26.61 -21.77 -1.75
N ARG A 361 27.18 -21.68 -0.54
CA ARG A 361 28.65 -21.57 -0.35
C ARG A 361 29.38 -22.80 -0.86
N ALA A 362 28.87 -24.00 -0.59
CA ALA A 362 29.47 -25.24 -1.08
C ALA A 362 29.44 -25.34 -2.62
N ALA A 363 28.44 -24.73 -3.26
CA ALA A 363 28.32 -24.62 -4.71
C ALA A 363 29.17 -23.48 -5.33
N GLY A 364 29.98 -22.76 -4.54
CA GLY A 364 30.82 -21.66 -5.02
C GLY A 364 30.10 -20.32 -5.20
N GLY A 365 28.85 -20.20 -4.74
CA GLY A 365 28.10 -18.95 -4.73
C GLY A 365 28.54 -17.98 -3.62
N PRO A 366 28.14 -16.69 -3.70
CA PRO A 366 28.52 -15.69 -2.72
C PRO A 366 28.01 -16.06 -1.32
N ALA A 367 28.87 -15.86 -0.33
CA ALA A 367 28.55 -16.09 1.07
C ALA A 367 27.60 -14.99 1.57
N GLY A 368 26.29 -15.21 1.45
CA GLY A 368 25.29 -14.40 2.16
C GLY A 368 25.50 -14.48 3.67
N LEU A 369 25.03 -13.48 4.41
CA LEU A 369 25.06 -13.45 5.88
C LEU A 369 23.77 -14.07 6.43
N ALA A 370 23.85 -14.85 7.52
CA ALA A 370 22.67 -15.40 8.18
C ALA A 370 21.70 -14.31 8.67
N ALA A 371 22.23 -13.11 8.98
CA ALA A 371 21.43 -11.92 9.27
C ALA A 371 20.49 -11.51 8.12
N HIS A 372 20.74 -11.95 6.88
CA HIS A 372 19.86 -11.75 5.72
C HIS A 372 18.61 -12.66 5.76
N GLY A 373 18.42 -13.45 6.83
CA GLY A 373 17.18 -14.15 7.12
C GLY A 373 16.26 -13.42 8.10
N VAL A 374 16.70 -12.32 8.72
CA VAL A 374 16.01 -11.64 9.81
C VAL A 374 14.96 -10.66 9.25
N GLY A 375 13.69 -11.06 9.38
CA GLY A 375 12.54 -10.23 9.08
C GLY A 375 11.92 -9.60 10.31
N THR A 376 10.70 -9.08 10.13
CA THR A 376 9.86 -8.50 11.19
C THR A 376 9.57 -9.48 12.31
N THR A 377 9.29 -10.75 11.99
CA THR A 377 8.94 -11.79 12.95
C THR A 377 10.15 -12.27 13.75
N GLU A 378 11.29 -12.46 13.10
CA GLU A 378 12.53 -12.85 13.78
C GLU A 378 13.00 -11.72 14.69
N PHE A 379 12.96 -10.46 14.21
CA PHE A 379 13.28 -9.30 15.05
C PHE A 379 12.36 -9.22 16.28
N MET A 380 11.06 -9.45 16.11
CA MET A 380 10.10 -9.45 17.22
C MET A 380 10.44 -10.51 18.27
N ARG A 381 10.86 -11.72 17.86
CA ARG A 381 11.28 -12.78 18.78
C ARG A 381 12.57 -12.40 19.51
N PHE A 382 13.57 -11.87 18.81
CA PHE A 382 14.80 -11.36 19.43
C PHE A 382 14.55 -10.23 20.43
N ALA A 383 13.51 -9.42 20.20
CA ALA A 383 13.08 -8.37 21.11
C ALA A 383 12.32 -8.89 22.35
N GLY A 384 12.10 -10.20 22.50
CA GLY A 384 11.37 -10.83 23.60
C GLY A 384 9.86 -11.01 23.36
N GLY A 385 9.38 -10.65 22.17
CA GLY A 385 8.02 -10.88 21.71
C GLY A 385 7.83 -12.27 21.08
N TYR A 386 6.69 -12.46 20.43
CA TYR A 386 6.35 -13.61 19.60
C TYR A 386 5.53 -13.13 18.42
N ALA A 387 5.62 -13.84 17.31
CA ALA A 387 5.17 -13.29 16.04
C ALA A 387 4.73 -14.35 15.05
N VAL A 388 3.70 -14.02 14.27
CA VAL A 388 3.24 -14.88 13.18
C VAL A 388 3.22 -14.08 11.89
N THR A 389 3.91 -14.59 10.87
CA THR A 389 3.73 -14.13 9.48
C THR A 389 2.51 -14.84 8.93
N VAL A 390 1.60 -14.09 8.33
CA VAL A 390 0.38 -14.62 7.73
C VAL A 390 0.40 -14.34 6.25
N GLU A 391 0.40 -15.39 5.46
CA GLU A 391 0.32 -15.35 4.02
C GLU A 391 -1.15 -15.45 3.62
N CYS A 392 -1.80 -14.32 3.32
CA CYS A 392 -3.26 -14.23 3.13
C CYS A 392 -3.77 -14.87 1.82
N GLY A 393 -2.89 -15.49 1.03
CA GLY A 393 -3.16 -16.05 -0.28
C GLY A 393 -2.30 -15.40 -1.36
N GLN A 394 -2.69 -15.61 -2.62
CA GLN A 394 -2.02 -14.98 -3.76
C GLN A 394 -2.19 -13.44 -3.69
N HIS A 395 -1.20 -12.66 -4.12
CA HIS A 395 -1.17 -11.18 -4.03
C HIS A 395 -2.49 -10.47 -4.38
N LEU A 396 -3.19 -10.95 -5.42
CA LEU A 396 -4.43 -10.36 -5.93
C LEU A 396 -5.65 -11.29 -5.73
N ASP A 397 -5.55 -12.31 -4.87
CA ASP A 397 -6.72 -13.13 -4.51
C ASP A 397 -7.78 -12.21 -3.88
N PRO A 398 -8.99 -12.10 -4.45
CA PRO A 398 -10.04 -11.24 -3.91
C PRO A 398 -10.47 -11.64 -2.49
N ARG A 399 -10.15 -12.85 -2.05
CA ARG A 399 -10.41 -13.34 -0.68
C ARG A 399 -9.34 -12.91 0.32
N GLY A 400 -8.15 -12.49 -0.14
CA GLY A 400 -7.01 -12.12 0.72
C GLY A 400 -7.37 -11.08 1.79
N PRO A 401 -8.04 -9.95 1.43
CA PRO A 401 -8.49 -8.96 2.40
C PRO A 401 -9.46 -9.52 3.46
N GLU A 402 -10.35 -10.45 3.09
CA GLU A 402 -11.27 -11.08 4.04
C GLU A 402 -10.53 -12.05 4.98
N ILE A 403 -9.56 -12.80 4.46
CA ILE A 403 -8.70 -13.68 5.27
C ILE A 403 -7.91 -12.85 6.29
N GLY A 404 -7.26 -11.78 5.85
CA GLY A 404 -6.55 -10.85 6.76
C GLY A 404 -7.48 -10.26 7.82
N TRP A 405 -8.71 -9.91 7.45
CA TRP A 405 -9.72 -9.42 8.40
C TRP A 405 -10.09 -10.47 9.46
N GLN A 406 -10.34 -11.72 9.06
CA GLN A 406 -10.63 -12.81 10.00
C GLN A 406 -9.44 -13.10 10.93
N VAL A 407 -8.22 -13.06 10.40
CA VAL A 407 -6.98 -13.21 11.18
C VAL A 407 -6.87 -12.13 12.25
N ILE A 408 -7.14 -10.86 11.91
CA ILE A 408 -7.15 -9.75 12.89
C ILE A 408 -8.20 -10.00 13.98
N LEU A 409 -9.44 -10.32 13.61
CA LEU A 409 -10.52 -10.58 14.56
C LEU A 409 -10.18 -11.75 15.49
N ASN A 410 -9.64 -12.83 14.93
CA ASN A 410 -9.28 -14.02 15.67
C ASN A 410 -8.11 -13.76 16.63
N GLY A 411 -7.07 -13.05 16.18
CA GLY A 411 -5.96 -12.64 17.04
C GLY A 411 -6.43 -11.76 18.22
N LEU A 412 -7.27 -10.76 17.95
CA LEU A 412 -7.87 -9.92 19.00
C LEU A 412 -8.74 -10.74 19.97
N SER A 413 -9.50 -11.71 19.46
CA SER A 413 -10.36 -12.59 20.27
C SER A 413 -9.52 -13.52 21.16
N HIS A 414 -8.48 -14.15 20.60
CA HIS A 414 -7.55 -15.01 21.30
C HIS A 414 -6.86 -14.30 22.47
N LEU A 415 -6.39 -13.08 22.23
CA LEU A 415 -5.75 -12.24 23.25
C LEU A 415 -6.75 -11.64 24.26
N ARG A 416 -8.05 -11.93 24.10
CA ARG A 416 -9.17 -11.42 24.90
C ARG A 416 -9.21 -9.89 24.90
N MET A 417 -8.90 -9.27 23.77
CA MET A 417 -8.84 -7.82 23.61
C MET A 417 -10.18 -7.22 23.17
N ILE A 418 -11.08 -8.02 22.61
CA ILE A 418 -12.44 -7.63 22.18
C ILE A 418 -13.48 -8.62 22.71
N ASP A 419 -14.75 -8.20 22.81
CA ASP A 419 -15.87 -9.08 23.20
C ASP A 419 -16.39 -9.89 22.00
N ARG A 420 -15.52 -10.73 21.45
CA ARG A 420 -15.88 -11.69 20.41
C ARG A 420 -15.35 -13.05 20.83
N PRO A 421 -16.20 -14.09 20.94
CA PRO A 421 -15.72 -15.44 21.19
C PRO A 421 -14.88 -15.89 19.99
N LEU A 422 -13.78 -16.61 20.27
CA LEU A 422 -13.02 -17.27 19.23
C LEU A 422 -13.89 -18.41 18.63
N PRO A 423 -14.03 -18.52 17.31
CA PRO A 423 -14.76 -19.62 16.70
C PRO A 423 -14.06 -20.96 16.97
N ASP A 424 -14.80 -22.06 16.84
CA ASP A 424 -14.19 -23.39 16.79
C ASP A 424 -13.46 -23.55 15.45
N LEU A 425 -12.14 -23.75 15.53
CA LEU A 425 -11.24 -23.73 14.38
C LEU A 425 -10.57 -25.10 14.21
N PRO A 426 -10.50 -25.63 12.98
CA PRO A 426 -9.84 -26.90 12.73
C PRO A 426 -8.35 -26.82 13.04
N MET A 427 -7.76 -27.95 13.42
CA MET A 427 -6.30 -28.03 13.56
C MET A 427 -5.63 -27.84 12.19
N PRO A 428 -4.64 -26.94 12.07
CA PRO A 428 -3.91 -26.76 10.83
C PRO A 428 -3.03 -27.97 10.52
N ARG A 429 -2.75 -28.17 9.23
CA ARG A 429 -1.63 -28.99 8.80
C ARG A 429 -0.33 -28.28 9.18
N GLU A 430 0.69 -29.04 9.58
CA GLU A 430 1.97 -28.47 10.00
C GLU A 430 3.11 -29.02 9.14
N LEU A 431 3.97 -28.12 8.68
CA LEU A 431 5.16 -28.41 7.89
C LEU A 431 6.39 -27.78 8.52
N GLU A 432 7.48 -28.55 8.56
CA GLU A 432 8.81 -28.04 8.90
C GLU A 432 9.62 -27.83 7.62
N ILE A 433 10.18 -26.64 7.43
CA ILE A 433 11.02 -26.34 6.26
C ILE A 433 12.34 -27.12 6.39
N GLY A 434 12.57 -28.01 5.43
CA GLY A 434 13.75 -28.88 5.37
C GLY A 434 14.83 -28.28 4.47
N GLU A 435 15.09 -28.94 3.35
CA GLU A 435 16.18 -28.61 2.43
C GLU A 435 15.73 -27.65 1.32
N ALA A 436 16.63 -26.75 0.92
CA ALA A 436 16.46 -25.96 -0.29
C ALA A 436 16.81 -26.79 -1.52
N ILE A 437 16.03 -26.61 -2.58
CA ILE A 437 16.30 -27.12 -3.92
C ILE A 437 16.88 -25.95 -4.71
N LEU A 438 18.19 -25.92 -4.91
CA LEU A 438 18.86 -24.83 -5.61
C LEU A 438 18.80 -25.03 -7.14
N ALA A 439 18.66 -23.93 -7.86
CA ALA A 439 19.02 -23.84 -9.28
C ALA A 439 20.54 -23.95 -9.40
N ALA A 440 21.02 -24.86 -10.25
CA ALA A 440 22.43 -24.97 -10.59
C ALA A 440 22.79 -24.05 -11.76
N ASP A 441 21.81 -23.74 -12.61
CA ASP A 441 21.90 -22.92 -13.80
C ASP A 441 20.66 -21.99 -13.89
N ASP A 442 20.78 -20.87 -14.59
CA ASP A 442 19.68 -19.91 -14.79
C ASP A 442 18.51 -20.50 -15.63
N ASP A 443 18.81 -21.52 -16.45
CA ASP A 443 17.82 -22.23 -17.27
C ASP A 443 17.14 -23.40 -16.52
N ASP A 444 17.52 -23.67 -15.26
CA ASP A 444 16.82 -24.64 -14.42
C ASP A 444 15.39 -24.17 -14.11
N ARG A 445 14.42 -25.09 -14.18
CA ARG A 445 13.00 -24.76 -14.01
C ARG A 445 12.19 -25.84 -13.32
N MET A 446 11.17 -25.44 -12.58
CA MET A 446 10.15 -26.36 -12.08
C MET A 446 9.25 -26.83 -13.25
N ILE A 447 8.75 -28.07 -13.20
CA ILE A 447 7.93 -28.62 -14.31
C ILE A 447 6.58 -27.91 -14.45
N ARG A 448 6.12 -27.27 -13.36
CA ARG A 448 4.92 -26.44 -13.28
C ARG A 448 4.99 -25.59 -12.02
N GLN A 449 4.03 -24.69 -11.88
CA GLN A 449 3.82 -23.97 -10.65
C GLN A 449 3.25 -24.92 -9.59
N PHE A 450 3.98 -25.11 -8.49
CA PHE A 450 3.49 -25.84 -7.30
C PHE A 450 2.81 -24.88 -6.34
N SER A 451 1.77 -25.34 -5.67
CA SER A 451 1.10 -24.60 -4.61
C SER A 451 1.89 -24.70 -3.30
N ALA A 452 1.78 -23.69 -2.43
CA ALA A 452 2.36 -23.77 -1.09
C ALA A 452 1.77 -24.95 -0.31
N GLY A 453 2.63 -25.84 0.20
CA GLY A 453 2.25 -27.04 0.94
C GLY A 453 1.73 -28.18 0.05
N GLU A 454 2.00 -28.14 -1.26
CA GLU A 454 1.63 -29.20 -2.18
C GLU A 454 2.49 -30.46 -1.95
N PRO A 455 1.89 -31.64 -1.73
CA PRO A 455 2.63 -32.86 -1.40
C PRO A 455 3.40 -33.40 -2.61
N VAL A 456 4.59 -33.93 -2.35
CA VAL A 456 5.45 -34.59 -3.35
C VAL A 456 5.98 -35.91 -2.79
N ARG A 457 6.24 -36.88 -3.66
CA ARG A 457 6.82 -38.18 -3.30
C ARG A 457 8.29 -38.27 -3.68
N ARG A 458 9.06 -39.03 -2.91
CA ARG A 458 10.46 -39.33 -3.24
C ARG A 458 10.58 -39.86 -4.68
N GLY A 459 11.46 -39.25 -5.46
CA GLY A 459 11.70 -39.59 -6.86
C GLY A 459 10.70 -39.00 -7.85
N GLU A 460 9.66 -38.30 -7.40
CA GLU A 460 8.76 -37.54 -8.26
C GLU A 460 9.55 -36.43 -8.96
N VAL A 461 9.36 -36.29 -10.28
CA VAL A 461 9.99 -35.22 -11.06
C VAL A 461 9.27 -33.90 -10.75
N ILE A 462 10.01 -32.95 -10.20
CA ILE A 462 9.50 -31.63 -9.79
C ILE A 462 10.09 -30.49 -10.62
N GLY A 463 11.17 -30.74 -11.35
CA GLY A 463 11.80 -29.77 -12.23
C GLY A 463 12.67 -30.43 -13.30
N GLN A 464 13.32 -29.60 -14.08
CA GLN A 464 14.25 -29.98 -15.13
C GLN A 464 15.47 -29.06 -15.07
N ARG A 465 16.66 -29.66 -15.12
CA ARG A 465 17.93 -28.96 -15.24
C ARG A 465 18.13 -28.42 -16.66
N ALA A 466 19.01 -27.44 -16.83
CA ALA A 466 19.39 -26.90 -18.13
C ALA A 466 19.88 -27.98 -19.13
N ASP A 467 20.57 -29.02 -18.63
CA ASP A 467 21.05 -30.15 -19.44
C ASP A 467 19.96 -31.21 -19.76
N GLY A 468 18.72 -30.97 -19.33
CA GLY A 468 17.58 -31.86 -19.50
C GLY A 468 17.42 -32.92 -18.40
N THR A 469 18.37 -33.03 -17.46
CA THR A 469 18.29 -33.98 -16.34
C THR A 469 17.09 -33.66 -15.43
N PRO A 470 16.27 -34.64 -15.04
CA PRO A 470 15.15 -34.40 -14.12
C PRO A 470 15.61 -33.97 -12.73
N ILE A 471 15.00 -32.92 -12.18
CA ILE A 471 15.08 -32.58 -10.75
C ILE A 471 13.99 -33.40 -10.05
N THR A 472 14.37 -34.24 -9.10
CA THR A 472 13.44 -35.10 -8.37
C THR A 472 13.36 -34.73 -6.89
N ALA A 473 12.19 -34.94 -6.27
CA ALA A 473 12.04 -34.74 -4.83
C ALA A 473 12.90 -35.76 -4.06
N PRO A 474 13.82 -35.32 -3.18
CA PRO A 474 14.76 -36.22 -2.50
C PRO A 474 14.09 -37.09 -1.43
N ALA A 475 12.94 -36.67 -0.90
CA ALA A 475 12.15 -37.39 0.09
C ALA A 475 10.64 -37.10 -0.08
N ASP A 476 9.81 -37.88 0.60
CA ASP A 476 8.38 -37.58 0.73
C ASP A 476 8.20 -36.32 1.58
N GLY A 477 7.30 -35.43 1.15
CA GLY A 477 7.10 -34.16 1.83
C GLY A 477 6.13 -33.24 1.11
N ALA A 478 6.36 -31.94 1.22
CA ALA A 478 5.62 -30.91 0.50
C ALA A 478 6.53 -29.77 0.05
N LEU A 479 6.18 -29.06 -1.02
CA LEU A 479 6.96 -27.91 -1.50
C LEU A 479 6.39 -26.59 -0.99
N ILE A 480 7.28 -25.64 -0.67
CA ILE A 480 6.92 -24.25 -0.39
C ILE A 480 7.88 -23.29 -1.10
N PHE A 481 7.41 -22.05 -1.31
CA PHE A 481 8.15 -21.00 -2.04
C PHE A 481 8.68 -21.47 -3.41
N ALA A 482 7.89 -22.28 -4.12
CA ALA A 482 8.27 -22.81 -5.42
C ALA A 482 8.14 -21.75 -6.51
N GLY A 483 9.27 -21.25 -7.04
CA GLY A 483 9.34 -20.43 -8.23
C GLY A 483 9.43 -21.28 -9.50
N LEU A 484 8.85 -20.83 -10.62
CA LEU A 484 9.00 -21.52 -11.91
C LEU A 484 10.47 -21.57 -12.36
N THR A 485 11.20 -20.49 -12.11
CA THR A 485 12.62 -20.34 -12.40
C THR A 485 13.29 -19.64 -11.21
N ALA A 486 14.60 -19.78 -11.10
CA ALA A 486 15.43 -19.10 -10.11
C ALA A 486 16.80 -18.87 -10.72
N ALA A 487 17.49 -17.80 -10.31
CA ALA A 487 18.87 -17.58 -10.74
C ALA A 487 19.79 -18.67 -10.18
N ALA A 488 20.87 -18.98 -10.88
CA ALA A 488 21.86 -19.95 -10.47
C ALA A 488 22.35 -19.69 -9.03
N GLY A 489 22.38 -20.73 -8.21
CA GLY A 489 22.72 -20.68 -6.80
C GLY A 489 21.60 -20.22 -5.88
N THR A 490 20.42 -19.85 -6.39
CA THR A 490 19.25 -19.47 -5.59
C THR A 490 18.19 -20.57 -5.55
N GLU A 491 17.24 -20.45 -4.62
CA GLU A 491 16.28 -21.49 -4.29
C GLU A 491 15.14 -21.54 -5.32
N LEU A 492 14.98 -22.69 -6.01
CA LEU A 492 13.78 -22.99 -6.80
C LEU A 492 12.58 -23.27 -5.90
N ALA A 493 12.80 -24.00 -4.82
CA ALA A 493 11.79 -24.36 -3.82
C ALA A 493 12.45 -24.82 -2.52
N PHE A 494 11.65 -24.95 -1.46
CA PHE A 494 12.04 -25.69 -0.25
C PHE A 494 11.20 -26.96 -0.12
N LEU A 495 11.85 -28.08 0.18
CA LEU A 495 11.18 -29.31 0.59
C LEU A 495 10.90 -29.27 2.09
N CYS A 496 9.64 -29.49 2.46
CA CYS A 496 9.17 -29.51 3.83
C CYS A 496 8.77 -30.92 4.27
N HIS A 497 8.91 -31.21 5.57
CA HIS A 497 8.48 -32.45 6.20
C HIS A 497 7.18 -32.25 6.98
N PHE A 498 6.32 -33.26 7.03
CA PHE A 498 5.11 -33.22 7.85
C PHE A 498 5.47 -33.24 9.33
N ALA A 499 4.94 -32.27 10.09
CA ALA A 499 5.19 -32.10 11.51
C ALA A 499 3.89 -32.17 12.33
N ASN A 500 4.03 -32.22 13.66
CA ASN A 500 2.90 -32.25 14.59
C ASN A 500 3.22 -31.58 15.94
N ARG A 501 4.13 -30.61 15.95
CA ARG A 501 4.53 -29.84 17.13
C ARG A 501 3.35 -29.06 17.71
N LEU A 502 2.50 -28.43 16.88
CA LEU A 502 1.32 -27.69 17.35
C LEU A 502 0.30 -28.58 18.05
N ALA A 503 0.19 -29.86 17.67
CA ALA A 503 -0.69 -30.81 18.33
C ALA A 503 -0.16 -31.26 19.71
N ARG A 504 1.14 -31.13 19.93
CA ARG A 504 1.83 -31.51 21.17
C ARG A 504 2.03 -30.33 22.13
N ALA A 505 1.87 -29.10 21.65
CA ALA A 505 2.02 -27.91 22.47
C ALA A 505 0.93 -27.86 23.56
N PRO A 506 1.28 -27.60 24.83
CA PRO A 506 0.29 -27.45 25.89
C PRO A 506 -0.67 -26.30 25.54
N VAL A 507 -1.96 -26.54 25.69
CA VAL A 507 -2.95 -25.46 25.58
C VAL A 507 -2.68 -24.50 26.73
N ALA A 508 -2.17 -23.30 26.43
CA ALA A 508 -2.02 -22.25 27.43
C ALA A 508 -3.41 -21.94 28.00
N GLY A 509 -3.72 -22.56 29.14
CA GLY A 509 -4.94 -22.34 29.89
C GLY A 509 -5.02 -20.87 30.29
N ALA A 510 -6.21 -20.30 30.17
CA ALA A 510 -6.56 -19.03 30.77
C ALA A 510 -6.00 -18.95 32.19
N GLY A 511 -4.96 -18.13 32.39
CA GLY A 511 -4.34 -17.95 33.69
C GLY A 511 -5.42 -17.65 34.73
N THR A 512 -5.53 -18.52 35.73
CA THR A 512 -6.06 -18.17 37.04
C THR A 512 -5.24 -16.97 37.51
N GLY A 513 -5.91 -15.84 37.70
CA GLY A 513 -5.27 -14.64 38.27
C GLY A 513 -4.62 -14.99 39.61
N PRO A 514 -3.59 -14.24 40.04
CA PRO A 514 -3.05 -14.44 41.37
C PRO A 514 -4.18 -14.15 42.37
N ALA A 515 -4.43 -15.12 43.24
CA ALA A 515 -5.15 -14.87 44.47
C ALA A 515 -4.23 -14.01 45.35
N GLU A 516 -4.57 -12.74 45.50
CA GLU A 516 -4.45 -11.94 46.74
C GLU A 516 -5.16 -10.59 46.57
#